data_AF-A0A2I0T815-F1
#
_entry.id   AF-A0A2I0T815-F1
#
_cell.length_a   1.000
_cell.length_b   1.000
_cell.length_c   1.000
_cell.angle_alpha   90.00
_cell.angle_beta   90.00
_cell.angle_gamma   90.00
#
_symmetry.space_group_name_H-M   'P 1'
#
loop_
_entity.id
_entity.type
_entity.pdbx_description
1 polymer ?
#
loop_
_entity_poly.entity_id
_entity_poly.type
_entity_poly.pdbx_seq_one_letter_code
_entity_poly.pdbx_strand_id
1 'polypeptide(L)'
;MMKPCLDLLAEELKNYGTQDIFVLCTRGELLKYRVPNLIDTYQQHGICVHHYPIPDGDAPDIAKCCKILEELRSCLESNRKTIVQ
;
A
#
# COMPACT_ATOMS: atom_id res chain seq x y z
N MET A 1 12.04 -5.23 -17.66
CA MET A 1 10.74 -5.26 -18.36
C MET A 1 9.51 -5.22 -17.42
N MET A 2 9.66 -5.03 -16.10
CA MET A 2 8.53 -5.08 -15.14
C MET A 2 7.94 -3.71 -14.74
N LYS A 3 8.66 -2.61 -15.04
CA LYS A 3 8.21 -1.23 -14.81
C LYS A 3 6.85 -0.90 -15.45
N PRO A 4 6.61 -1.17 -16.75
CA PRO A 4 5.37 -0.77 -17.41
C PRO A 4 4.10 -1.40 -16.80
N CYS A 5 4.17 -2.62 -16.26
CA CYS A 5 2.99 -3.25 -15.66
C CYS A 5 2.63 -2.65 -14.29
N LEU A 6 3.61 -2.22 -13.51
CA LEU A 6 3.38 -1.55 -12.22
C LEU A 6 2.78 -0.16 -12.41
N ASP A 7 3.27 0.57 -13.41
CA ASP A 7 2.70 1.86 -13.80
C ASP A 7 1.25 1.71 -14.26
N LEU A 8 0.95 0.71 -15.10
CA LEU A 8 -0.43 0.41 -15.51
C LEU A 8 -1.35 0.06 -14.32
N LEU A 9 -0.87 -0.73 -13.36
CA LEU A 9 -1.63 -1.03 -12.14
C LEU A 9 -1.91 0.24 -11.33
N ALA A 10 -0.89 1.07 -11.11
CA ALA A 10 -1.04 2.31 -10.35
C ALA A 10 -2.00 3.29 -11.05
N GLU A 11 -1.94 3.37 -12.37
CA GLU A 11 -2.86 4.17 -13.18
C GLU A 11 -4.30 3.67 -13.07
N GLU A 12 -4.53 2.35 -13.16
CA GLU A 12 -5.86 1.76 -13.00
C GLU A 12 -6.43 2.00 -11.60
N LEU A 13 -5.61 1.83 -10.55
CA LEU A 13 -6.03 2.11 -9.18
C LEU A 13 -6.43 3.58 -9.01
N LYS A 14 -5.68 4.49 -9.64
CA LYS A 14 -6.00 5.92 -9.67
C LYS A 14 -7.29 6.20 -10.44
N ASN A 15 -7.51 5.56 -11.58
CA ASN A 15 -8.73 5.67 -12.37
C ASN A 15 -9.97 5.18 -11.60
N TYR A 16 -9.79 4.14 -10.76
CA TYR A 16 -10.81 3.70 -9.81
C TYR A 16 -11.06 4.69 -8.66
N GLY A 17 -10.29 5.79 -8.57
CA GLY A 17 -10.42 6.82 -7.54
C GLY A 17 -9.72 6.47 -6.23
N THR A 18 -8.77 5.53 -6.24
CA THR A 18 -7.98 5.16 -5.05
C THR A 18 -7.12 6.35 -4.62
N GLN A 19 -7.18 6.67 -3.33
CA GLN A 19 -6.44 7.77 -2.73
C GLN A 19 -5.40 7.28 -1.72
N ASP A 20 -5.70 6.21 -0.98
CA ASP A 20 -4.82 5.63 0.02
C ASP A 20 -4.63 4.13 -0.24
N ILE A 21 -3.39 3.66 -0.10
CA ILE A 21 -3.04 2.24 -0.14
C ILE A 21 -2.23 1.89 1.10
N PHE A 22 -2.65 0.87 1.82
CA PHE A 22 -1.89 0.25 2.91
C PHE A 22 -1.13 -0.93 2.34
N VAL A 23 0.19 -0.92 2.45
CA VAL A 23 1.05 -2.03 2.02
C VAL A 23 1.55 -2.75 3.26
N LEU A 24 1.16 -4.01 3.42
CA LEU A 24 1.54 -4.86 4.54
C LEU A 24 2.78 -5.71 4.24
N CYS A 25 3.11 -5.90 2.96
CA CYS A 25 4.29 -6.67 2.56
C CYS A 25 5.60 -6.03 3.04
N THR A 26 6.54 -6.87 3.48
CA THR A 26 7.92 -6.44 3.78
C THR A 26 8.68 -6.08 2.50
N ARG A 27 9.77 -5.30 2.63
CA ARG A 27 10.65 -5.01 1.48
C ARG A 27 11.25 -6.27 0.86
N GLY A 28 11.54 -7.28 1.68
CA GLY A 28 12.04 -8.58 1.22
C GLY A 28 11.04 -9.29 0.32
N GLU A 29 9.75 -9.20 0.63
CA GLU A 29 8.68 -9.74 -0.20
C GLU A 29 8.50 -8.95 -1.49
N LEU A 30 8.51 -7.62 -1.44
CA LEU A 30 8.47 -6.78 -2.65
C LEU A 30 9.60 -7.13 -3.62
N LEU A 31 10.81 -7.39 -3.10
CA LEU A 31 11.94 -7.89 -3.88
C LEU A 31 11.69 -9.31 -4.42
N LYS A 32 11.20 -10.23 -3.58
CA LYS A 32 10.87 -11.62 -3.95
C LYS A 32 9.86 -11.69 -5.09
N TYR A 33 8.83 -10.86 -5.06
CA TYR A 33 7.80 -10.75 -6.10
C TYR A 33 8.21 -9.83 -7.27
N ARG A 34 9.47 -9.36 -7.28
CA ARG A 34 10.07 -8.52 -8.35
C ARG A 34 9.35 -7.19 -8.57
N VAL A 35 8.76 -6.63 -7.51
CA VAL A 35 8.11 -5.32 -7.48
C VAL A 35 8.74 -4.37 -6.45
N PRO A 36 10.08 -4.21 -6.44
CA PRO A 36 10.77 -3.42 -5.40
C PRO A 36 10.38 -1.94 -5.39
N ASN A 37 9.89 -1.42 -6.51
CA ASN A 37 9.52 -0.02 -6.67
C ASN A 37 8.02 0.22 -6.48
N LEU A 38 7.24 -0.77 -6.02
CA LEU A 38 5.77 -0.66 -5.90
C LEU A 38 5.34 0.59 -5.13
N ILE A 39 5.97 0.83 -3.97
CA ILE A 39 5.68 1.97 -3.10
C ILE A 39 5.96 3.29 -3.83
N ASP A 40 7.12 3.39 -4.47
CA ASP A 40 7.54 4.58 -5.21
C ASP A 40 6.61 4.86 -6.40
N THR A 41 6.22 3.81 -7.15
CA THR A 41 5.28 3.91 -8.27
C THR A 41 3.92 4.44 -7.81
N TYR A 42 3.34 3.92 -6.72
CA TYR A 42 2.08 4.43 -6.18
C TYR A 42 2.19 5.92 -5.76
N GLN A 43 3.28 6.29 -5.09
CA GLN A 43 3.51 7.67 -4.68
C GLN A 43 3.66 8.61 -5.88
N GLN A 44 4.38 8.19 -6.93
CA GLN A 44 4.52 8.96 -8.18
C GLN A 44 3.18 9.19 -8.89
N HIS A 45 2.23 8.27 -8.74
CA HIS A 45 0.88 8.41 -9.30
C HIS A 45 -0.05 9.26 -8.42
N GLY A 46 0.42 9.77 -7.29
CA GLY A 46 -0.35 10.61 -6.37
C GLY A 46 -1.22 9.82 -5.40
N ILE A 47 -0.92 8.53 -5.22
CA ILE A 47 -1.59 7.68 -4.23
C ILE A 47 -0.80 7.74 -2.92
N CYS A 48 -1.48 7.99 -1.81
CA CYS A 48 -0.86 8.01 -0.48
C CYS A 48 -0.58 6.57 -0.02
N VAL A 49 0.69 6.26 0.25
CA VAL A 49 1.09 4.89 0.64
C VAL A 49 1.42 4.83 2.12
N HIS A 50 0.75 3.91 2.82
CA HIS A 50 0.94 3.59 4.22
C HIS A 50 1.66 2.25 4.34
N HIS A 51 2.98 2.25 4.55
CA HIS A 51 3.79 1.03 4.58
C HIS A 51 3.96 0.48 6.00
N TYR A 52 3.30 -0.65 6.29
CA TYR A 52 3.32 -1.33 7.59
C TYR A 52 3.76 -2.78 7.42
N PRO A 53 5.08 -3.04 7.31
CA PRO A 53 5.58 -4.38 7.01
C PRO A 53 5.25 -5.40 8.12
N ILE A 54 4.53 -6.46 7.74
CA ILE A 54 4.18 -7.63 8.55
C ILE A 54 4.75 -8.85 7.82
N PRO A 55 5.65 -9.64 8.44
CA PRO A 55 6.17 -10.85 7.82
C PRO A 55 5.06 -11.86 7.52
N ASP A 56 5.17 -12.57 6.40
CA ASP A 56 4.27 -13.67 6.04
C ASP A 56 4.14 -14.69 7.19
N GLY A 57 2.90 -15.01 7.55
CA GLY A 57 2.58 -15.91 8.66
C GLY A 57 2.70 -15.31 10.08
N ASP A 58 3.10 -14.05 10.20
CA ASP A 58 3.25 -13.36 11.48
C ASP A 58 2.13 -12.32 11.72
N ALA A 59 2.07 -11.75 12.92
CA ALA A 59 1.08 -10.75 13.28
C ALA A 59 1.78 -9.44 13.70
N PRO A 60 1.22 -8.26 13.35
CA PRO A 60 1.72 -7.01 13.89
C PRO A 60 1.57 -7.00 15.42
N ASP A 61 2.52 -6.37 16.11
CA ASP A 61 2.36 -6.09 17.54
C ASP A 61 1.19 -5.11 17.76
N ILE A 62 0.66 -5.08 18.98
CA ILE A 62 -0.54 -4.30 19.29
C ILE A 62 -0.39 -2.81 18.98
N ALA A 63 0.79 -2.21 19.18
CA ALA A 63 1.00 -0.80 18.88
C ALA A 63 0.97 -0.54 17.37
N LYS A 64 1.54 -1.44 16.57
CA LYS A 64 1.43 -1.37 15.10
C LYS A 64 -0.01 -1.59 14.64
N CYS A 65 -0.71 -2.59 15.19
CA CYS A 65 -2.14 -2.81 14.91
C CYS A 65 -2.96 -1.55 15.17
N CYS A 66 -2.81 -0.96 16.36
CA CYS A 66 -3.53 0.27 16.73
C CYS A 66 -3.25 1.38 15.72
N LYS A 67 -1.99 1.61 15.36
CA LYS A 67 -1.62 2.64 14.39
C LYS A 67 -2.24 2.40 13.01
N ILE A 68 -2.23 1.17 12.51
CA ILE A 68 -2.88 0.81 11.23
C ILE A 68 -4.38 1.12 11.30
N LEU A 69 -5.05 0.74 12.40
CA LEU A 69 -6.48 0.95 12.59
C LEU A 69 -6.83 2.45 12.72
N GLU A 70 -6.01 3.24 13.41
CA GLU A 70 -6.20 4.69 13.54
C GLU A 70 -6.10 5.40 12.18
N GLU A 71 -5.08 5.06 11.39
CA GLU A 71 -4.92 5.63 10.04
C GLU A 71 -6.03 5.18 9.10
N LEU A 72 -6.41 3.89 9.11
CA LEU A 72 -7.54 3.38 8.33
C LEU A 72 -8.84 4.11 8.69
N ARG A 73 -9.09 4.31 10.00
CA ARG A 73 -10.24 5.07 10.47
C ARG A 73 -10.22 6.50 9.94
N SER A 74 -9.08 7.19 10.01
CA SER A 74 -8.93 8.56 9.49
C SER A 74 -9.21 8.65 7.99
N CYS A 75 -8.73 7.68 7.20
CA CYS A 75 -9.03 7.61 5.76
C CYS A 75 -10.52 7.44 5.49
N LEU A 76 -11.19 6.54 6.23
CA LEU A 76 -12.63 6.28 6.08
C LEU A 76 -13.48 7.48 6.51
N GLU A 77 -13.15 8.13 7.63
CA GLU A 77 -13.81 9.35 8.10
C GLU A 77 -13.65 10.52 7.10
N SER A 78 -12.54 10.54 6.36
CA SER A 78 -12.30 11.51 5.29
C SER A 78 -12.93 11.12 3.94
N ASN A 79 -13.74 10.06 3.90
CA ASN A 79 -14.35 9.50 2.68
C ASN A 79 -13.33 9.19 1.57
N ARG A 80 -12.09 8.83 1.96
CA ARG A 80 -11.04 8.46 1.02
C ARG A 80 -11.17 7.00 0.63
N LYS A 81 -11.12 6.73 -0.67
CA LYS A 81 -11.15 5.36 -1.18
C LYS A 81 -9.81 4.69 -0.88
N THR A 82 -9.85 3.74 0.02
CA THR A 82 -8.68 3.11 0.63
C THR A 82 -8.60 1.64 0.25
N ILE A 83 -7.41 1.16 -0.11
CA ILE A 83 -7.12 -0.25 -0.41
C ILE A 83 -6.09 -0.79 0.59
N VAL A 84 -6.20 -2.05 0.96
CA VAL A 84 -5.21 -2.76 1.78
C VAL A 84 -4.64 -3.92 0.95
N GLN A 85 -3.31 -4.00 0.88
CA GLN A 85 -2.55 -4.95 0.06
C GLN A 85 -1.47 -5.65 0.88
#